data_AF-A0A602Z771-F1
#
_entry.id   AF-A0A602Z771-F1
#
_cell.length_a   1.000
_cell.length_b   1.000
_cell.length_c   1.000
_cell.angle_alpha   90.00
_cell.angle_beta   90.00
_cell.angle_gamma   90.00
#
_symmetry.space_group_name_H-M   'P 1'
#
loop_
_entity.id
_entity.type
_entity.pdbx_description
1 polymer ?
#
loop_
_entity_poly.entity_id
_entity_poly.type
_entity_poly.pdbx_seq_one_letter_code
_entity_poly.pdbx_strand_id
1 'polypeptide(L)'
;MTTTPPQRIGGWLLGPLAWLLVALLSASLALLLYVMALATPQTFKTLSGQETGNLLLWGISFITAIAMWYYTLWLTIAFFKRRRCVPKHYIIWLLVSVLLAVKAFAFSPVSDAFAVRQLLFPLLATALIVPYLKRSARVKTTFVNP
;
A
#
# COMPACT_ATOMS: atom_id res chain seq x y z
N MET A 1 20.86 30.91 -20.01
CA MET A 1 20.51 29.64 -19.33
C MET A 1 19.03 29.38 -19.58
N THR A 2 18.69 28.46 -20.49
CA THR A 2 17.30 28.09 -20.77
C THR A 2 16.83 27.11 -19.71
N THR A 3 16.03 27.57 -18.76
CA THR A 3 15.39 26.71 -17.76
C THR A 3 14.25 25.96 -18.45
N THR A 4 14.53 24.78 -18.99
CA THR A 4 13.50 23.87 -19.50
C THR A 4 12.44 23.68 -18.41
N PRO A 5 11.15 23.95 -18.68
CA PRO A 5 10.12 23.83 -17.67
C PRO A 5 10.06 22.38 -17.16
N PRO A 6 9.89 22.17 -15.84
CA PRO A 6 9.90 20.83 -15.26
C PRO A 6 8.79 19.97 -15.89
N GLN A 7 9.19 18.85 -16.48
CA GLN A 7 8.28 18.00 -17.25
C GLN A 7 7.06 17.59 -16.41
N ARG A 8 5.84 17.82 -16.92
CA ARG A 8 4.60 17.54 -16.18
C ARG A 8 4.46 16.04 -15.88
N ILE A 9 3.97 15.70 -14.68
CA ILE A 9 3.50 14.35 -14.37
C ILE A 9 2.39 14.03 -15.39
N GLY A 10 2.55 12.97 -16.17
CA GLY A 10 1.70 12.68 -17.32
C GLY A 10 2.06 11.36 -17.98
N GLY A 11 1.22 10.94 -18.94
CA GLY A 11 1.37 9.64 -19.61
C GLY A 11 1.33 8.47 -18.62
N TRP A 12 2.18 7.46 -18.86
CA TRP A 12 2.22 6.22 -18.07
C TRP A 12 2.57 6.39 -16.58
N LEU A 13 3.02 7.57 -16.12
CA LEU A 13 3.17 7.84 -14.68
C LEU A 13 1.82 7.95 -13.95
N LEU A 14 0.72 8.12 -14.66
CA LEU A 14 -0.63 8.12 -14.07
C LEU A 14 -1.03 6.73 -13.56
N GLY A 15 -0.53 5.65 -14.14
CA GLY A 15 -0.82 4.29 -13.68
C GLY A 15 -0.33 4.03 -12.24
N PRO A 16 0.97 4.21 -11.96
CA PRO A 16 1.51 4.09 -10.60
C PRO A 16 0.87 5.08 -9.61
N LEU A 17 0.50 6.27 -10.07
CA LEU A 17 -0.20 7.25 -9.23
C LEU A 17 -1.61 6.78 -8.88
N ALA A 18 -2.39 6.32 -9.86
CA ALA A 18 -3.73 5.81 -9.65
C ALA A 18 -3.72 4.61 -8.69
N TRP A 19 -2.77 3.69 -8.85
CA TRP A 19 -2.60 2.57 -7.94
C TRP A 19 -2.30 3.01 -6.50
N LEU A 20 -1.43 4.01 -6.31
CA LEU A 20 -1.15 4.59 -4.98
C LEU A 20 -2.41 5.17 -4.35
N LEU A 21 -3.21 5.92 -5.11
CA LEU A 21 -4.42 6.55 -4.61
C LEU A 21 -5.48 5.52 -4.23
N VAL A 22 -5.68 4.49 -5.06
CA VAL A 22 -6.58 3.37 -4.74
C VAL A 22 -6.11 2.66 -3.47
N ALA A 23 -4.81 2.36 -3.37
CA ALA A 23 -4.27 1.71 -2.18
C ALA A 23 -4.39 2.56 -0.91
N LEU A 24 -4.21 3.88 -1.01
CA LEU A 24 -4.40 4.80 0.11
C LEU A 24 -5.87 4.85 0.55
N LEU A 25 -6.80 4.86 -0.41
CA LEU A 25 -8.24 4.82 -0.14
C LEU A 25 -8.63 3.50 0.54
N SER A 26 -8.15 2.37 0.02
CA SER A 26 -8.37 1.05 0.60
C SER A 26 -7.80 0.93 2.01
N ALA A 27 -6.59 1.44 2.26
CA ALA A 27 -5.98 1.44 3.59
C ALA A 27 -6.74 2.34 4.57
N SER A 28 -7.24 3.50 4.11
CA SER A 28 -8.07 4.40 4.93
C SER A 28 -9.40 3.73 5.30
N LEU A 29 -10.04 3.05 4.35
CA LEU A 29 -11.25 2.28 4.60
C LEU A 29 -11.00 1.13 5.59
N ALA A 30 -9.88 0.41 5.44
CA ALA A 30 -9.51 -0.65 6.38
C ALA A 30 -9.34 -0.12 7.82
N LEU A 31 -8.65 1.02 8.00
CA LEU A 31 -8.53 1.66 9.31
C LEU A 31 -9.89 2.10 9.87
N LEU A 32 -10.76 2.66 9.02
CA LEU A 32 -12.11 3.01 9.44
C LEU A 32 -12.88 1.78 9.93
N LEU A 33 -12.81 0.66 9.20
CA LEU A 33 -13.43 -0.60 9.60
C LEU A 33 -12.86 -1.14 10.91
N TYR A 34 -11.55 -1.02 11.15
CA TYR A 34 -10.93 -1.37 12.44
C TYR A 34 -11.47 -0.52 13.59
N VAL A 35 -11.60 0.80 13.40
CA VAL A 35 -12.15 1.71 14.41
C VAL A 35 -13.63 1.41 14.67
N MET A 36 -14.41 1.12 13.63
CA MET A 36 -15.82 0.74 13.78
C MET A 36 -15.97 -0.62 14.49
N ALA A 37 -15.09 -1.58 14.18
CA ALA A 37 -15.04 -2.86 14.87
C ALA A 37 -14.75 -2.64 16.37
N LEU A 38 -13.79 -1.79 16.71
CA LEU A 38 -13.50 -1.37 18.09
C LEU A 38 -14.69 -0.68 18.77
N ALA A 39 -15.54 0.05 18.05
CA ALA A 39 -16.72 0.69 18.62
C ALA A 39 -17.89 -0.30 18.87
N THR A 40 -17.79 -1.52 18.35
CA THR A 40 -18.88 -2.51 18.41
C THR A 40 -18.74 -3.40 19.66
N PRO A 41 -19.79 -3.51 20.50
CA PRO A 41 -19.74 -4.30 21.75
C PRO A 41 -19.55 -5.81 21.51
N GLN A 42 -19.88 -6.31 20.33
CA GLN A 42 -19.64 -7.71 19.94
C GLN A 42 -18.14 -8.01 19.81
N THR A 43 -17.35 -7.08 19.29
CA THR A 43 -15.90 -7.21 19.14
C THR A 43 -15.20 -7.25 20.50
N PHE A 44 -15.67 -6.44 21.46
CA PHE A 44 -15.15 -6.51 22.83
C PHE A 44 -15.40 -7.86 23.49
N LYS A 45 -16.60 -8.44 23.30
CA LYS A 45 -16.93 -9.77 23.85
C LYS A 45 -16.08 -10.87 23.22
N THR A 46 -15.81 -10.80 21.91
CA THR A 46 -14.95 -11.77 21.23
C THR A 46 -13.48 -11.59 21.58
N LEU A 47 -12.99 -10.36 21.72
CA LEU A 47 -11.61 -10.07 22.17
C LEU A 47 -11.38 -10.47 23.63
N SER A 48 -12.35 -10.25 24.52
CA SER A 48 -12.24 -10.61 25.95
C SER A 48 -12.27 -12.12 26.18
N GLY A 49 -12.82 -12.90 25.25
CA GLY A 49 -12.87 -14.36 25.31
C GLY A 49 -11.72 -15.06 24.58
N GLN A 50 -10.77 -14.32 23.99
CA GLN A 50 -9.66 -14.90 23.24
C GLN A 50 -8.39 -15.09 24.07
N GLU A 51 -7.64 -16.13 23.72
CA GLU A 51 -6.27 -16.39 24.19
C GLU A 51 -5.40 -15.12 24.04
N THR A 52 -4.56 -14.84 25.04
CA THR A 52 -3.69 -13.65 25.09
C THR A 52 -2.82 -13.51 23.83
N GLY A 53 -2.41 -14.64 23.24
CA GLY A 53 -1.65 -14.67 21.99
C GLY A 53 -2.42 -14.08 20.80
N ASN A 54 -3.71 -14.35 20.67
CA ASN A 54 -4.51 -13.82 19.57
C ASN A 54 -4.81 -12.32 19.76
N LEU A 55 -4.99 -11.86 21.01
CA LEU A 55 -5.11 -10.44 21.32
C LEU A 55 -3.85 -9.67 20.87
N LEU A 56 -2.68 -10.26 21.10
CA LEU A 56 -1.39 -9.70 20.71
C LEU A 56 -1.25 -9.63 19.18
N LEU A 57 -1.64 -10.71 18.48
CA LEU A 57 -1.64 -10.76 17.01
C LEU A 57 -2.60 -9.74 16.38
N TRP A 58 -3.76 -9.52 17.00
CA TRP A 58 -4.71 -8.49 16.59
C TRP A 58 -4.11 -7.09 16.75
N GLY A 59 -3.48 -6.81 17.89
CA GLY A 59 -2.77 -5.54 18.14
C GLY A 59 -1.63 -5.30 17.15
N ILE A 60 -0.80 -6.31 16.88
CA ILE A 60 0.27 -6.23 15.88
C ILE A 60 -0.30 -5.93 14.48
N SER A 61 -1.40 -6.57 14.11
CA SER A 61 -2.05 -6.36 12.81
C SER A 61 -2.59 -4.93 12.68
N PHE A 62 -3.17 -4.39 13.74
CA PHE A 62 -3.63 -3.01 13.79
C PHE A 62 -2.48 -1.99 13.67
N ILE A 63 -1.39 -2.18 14.42
CA ILE A 63 -0.18 -1.33 14.32
C ILE A 63 0.42 -1.40 12.92
N THR A 64 0.49 -2.61 12.34
CA THR A 64 1.00 -2.81 10.97
C THR A 64 0.13 -2.09 9.95
N ALA A 65 -1.20 -2.10 10.11
CA ALA A 65 -2.12 -1.38 9.23
C ALA A 65 -1.91 0.15 9.30
N ILE A 66 -1.75 0.69 10.51
CA ILE A 66 -1.42 2.12 10.71
C ILE A 66 -0.09 2.48 10.07
N ALA A 67 0.95 1.67 10.30
CA ALA A 67 2.27 1.88 9.71
C ALA A 67 2.23 1.88 8.18
N MET A 68 1.52 0.91 7.58
CA MET A 68 1.33 0.84 6.13
C MET A 68 0.54 2.03 5.59
N TRP A 69 -0.49 2.50 6.30
CA TRP A 69 -1.25 3.68 5.90
C TRP A 69 -0.38 4.94 5.89
N TYR A 70 0.36 5.20 6.96
CA TYR A 70 1.29 6.34 7.03
C TYR A 70 2.35 6.26 5.92
N TYR A 71 2.90 5.07 5.68
CA TYR A 71 3.90 4.88 4.63
C TYR A 71 3.32 5.16 3.23
N THR A 72 2.09 4.71 2.97
CA THR A 72 1.38 4.95 1.70
C THR A 72 1.06 6.44 1.52
N LEU A 73 0.63 7.12 2.58
CA LEU A 73 0.36 8.56 2.58
C LEU A 73 1.63 9.38 2.32
N TRP A 74 2.71 9.06 3.02
CA TRP A 74 4.02 9.67 2.79
C TRP A 74 4.50 9.45 1.35
N LEU A 75 4.38 8.23 0.82
CA LEU A 75 4.80 7.90 -0.54
C LEU A 75 3.96 8.65 -1.59
N THR A 76 2.66 8.81 -1.34
CA THR A 76 1.76 9.60 -2.19
C THR A 76 2.18 11.07 -2.22
N ILE A 77 2.44 11.68 -1.05
CA ILE A 77 2.93 13.06 -0.97
C ILE A 77 4.30 13.20 -1.64
N ALA A 78 5.21 12.25 -1.41
CA ALA A 78 6.54 12.23 -2.01
C ALA A 78 6.45 12.13 -3.54
N PHE A 79 5.49 11.36 -4.06
CA PHE A 79 5.21 11.22 -5.49
C PHE A 79 4.80 12.57 -6.09
N PHE A 80 3.85 13.28 -5.47
CA PHE A 80 3.45 14.62 -5.91
C PHE A 80 4.57 15.65 -5.80
N LYS A 81 5.41 15.56 -4.76
CA LYS A 81 6.61 16.40 -4.58
C LYS A 81 7.78 16.02 -5.50
N ARG A 82 7.62 14.96 -6.31
CA ARG A 82 8.62 14.48 -7.28
C ARG A 82 9.98 14.16 -6.66
N ARG A 83 9.98 13.61 -5.44
CA ARG A 83 11.22 13.23 -4.75
C ARG A 83 11.93 12.08 -5.47
N ARG A 84 13.26 12.15 -5.57
CA ARG A 84 14.14 11.13 -6.18
C ARG A 84 14.09 9.79 -5.46
N CYS A 85 13.69 9.79 -4.19
CA CYS A 85 13.53 8.59 -3.37
C CYS A 85 12.30 7.75 -3.77
N VAL A 86 11.33 8.34 -4.48
CA VAL A 86 10.02 7.72 -4.78
C VAL A 86 10.15 6.41 -5.53
N PRO A 87 10.90 6.28 -6.64
CA PRO A 87 10.94 5.02 -7.38
C PRO A 87 11.46 3.85 -6.54
N LYS A 88 12.45 4.08 -5.66
CA LYS A 88 12.97 3.04 -4.76
C LYS A 88 11.95 2.65 -3.70
N HIS A 89 11.37 3.63 -3.02
CA HIS A 89 10.40 3.38 -1.94
C HIS A 89 9.09 2.80 -2.48
N TYR A 90 8.69 3.16 -3.70
CA TYR A 90 7.55 2.55 -4.36
C TYR A 90 7.76 1.06 -4.61
N ILE A 91 8.95 0.66 -5.11
CA ILE A 91 9.26 -0.76 -5.29
C ILE A 91 9.24 -1.50 -3.95
N ILE A 92 9.85 -0.92 -2.91
CA ILE A 92 9.82 -1.52 -1.56
C ILE A 92 8.38 -1.66 -1.06
N TRP A 93 7.57 -0.61 -1.19
CA TRP A 93 6.16 -0.62 -0.82
C TRP A 93 5.34 -1.69 -1.56
N LEU A 94 5.58 -1.89 -2.86
CA LEU A 94 4.96 -2.97 -3.64
C LEU A 94 5.37 -4.35 -3.11
N LEU A 95 6.66 -4.57 -2.83
CA LEU A 95 7.16 -5.84 -2.31
C LEU A 95 6.56 -6.15 -0.93
N VAL A 96 6.49 -5.16 -0.03
CA VAL A 96 5.83 -5.30 1.26
C VAL A 96 4.35 -5.62 1.08
N SER A 97 3.66 -4.97 0.15
CA SER A 97 2.24 -5.24 -0.14
C SER A 97 2.02 -6.67 -0.66
N VAL A 98 2.91 -7.18 -1.52
CA VAL A 98 2.89 -8.59 -1.96
C VAL A 98 3.12 -9.53 -0.79
N LEU A 99 4.10 -9.25 0.07
CA LEU A 99 4.39 -10.08 1.24
C LEU A 99 3.19 -10.15 2.19
N LEU A 100 2.53 -9.02 2.44
CA LEU A 100 1.32 -8.96 3.26
C LEU A 100 0.15 -9.71 2.60
N ALA A 101 0.00 -9.62 1.28
CA ALA A 101 -1.02 -10.37 0.55
C ALA A 101 -0.78 -11.88 0.60
N VAL A 102 0.48 -12.34 0.48
CA VAL A 102 0.84 -13.76 0.61
C VAL A 102 0.59 -14.25 2.04
N LYS A 103 0.92 -13.45 3.06
CA LYS A 103 0.59 -13.76 4.45
C LYS A 103 -0.94 -13.91 4.62
N ALA A 104 -1.72 -12.96 4.11
CA ALA A 104 -3.17 -13.02 4.19
C ALA A 104 -3.73 -14.25 3.46
N PHE A 105 -3.20 -14.56 2.28
CA PHE A 105 -3.58 -15.75 1.51
C PHE A 105 -3.32 -17.06 2.28
N ALA A 106 -2.16 -17.18 2.94
CA ALA A 106 -1.77 -18.41 3.62
C ALA A 106 -2.43 -18.63 4.98
N PHE A 107 -2.85 -17.56 5.67
CA PHE A 107 -3.27 -17.63 7.09
C PHE A 107 -4.66 -17.05 7.37
N SER A 108 -5.36 -16.50 6.38
CA SER A 108 -6.71 -15.95 6.60
C SER A 108 -7.79 -17.03 6.50
N PRO A 109 -8.77 -17.07 7.41
CA PRO A 109 -9.92 -17.99 7.35
C PRO A 109 -10.96 -17.49 6.33
N VAL A 110 -10.58 -17.40 5.05
CA VAL A 110 -11.44 -17.00 3.93
C VAL A 110 -11.35 -18.03 2.82
N SER A 111 -12.35 -18.07 1.94
CA SER A 111 -12.36 -19.00 0.82
C SER A 111 -11.19 -18.75 -0.14
N ASP A 112 -10.60 -19.82 -0.67
CA ASP A 112 -9.45 -19.75 -1.60
C ASP A 112 -9.75 -18.85 -2.80
N ALA A 113 -10.97 -18.91 -3.33
CA ALA A 113 -11.38 -18.07 -4.45
C ALA A 113 -11.30 -16.56 -4.13
N PHE A 114 -11.64 -16.17 -2.89
CA PHE A 114 -11.51 -14.79 -2.44
C PHE A 114 -10.05 -14.42 -2.17
N ALA A 115 -9.30 -15.31 -1.54
CA ALA A 115 -7.89 -15.12 -1.24
C ALA A 115 -7.05 -14.92 -2.52
N VAL A 116 -7.29 -15.74 -3.56
CA VAL A 116 -6.64 -15.60 -4.87
C VAL A 116 -6.97 -14.25 -5.51
N ARG A 117 -8.23 -13.82 -5.49
CA ARG A 117 -8.63 -12.50 -6.04
C ARG A 117 -7.91 -11.36 -5.35
N GLN A 118 -7.76 -11.41 -4.03
CA GLN A 118 -7.02 -10.40 -3.27
C GLN A 118 -5.52 -10.40 -3.60
N LEU A 119 -4.92 -11.57 -3.82
CA LEU A 119 -3.50 -11.71 -4.16
C LEU A 119 -3.18 -11.26 -5.60
N LEU A 120 -4.10 -11.45 -6.54
CA LEU A 120 -3.90 -11.13 -7.96
C LEU A 120 -3.60 -9.65 -8.19
N PHE A 121 -4.30 -8.72 -7.53
CA PHE A 121 -4.11 -7.29 -7.79
C PHE A 121 -2.72 -6.78 -7.35
N PRO A 122 -2.21 -7.06 -6.13
CA PRO A 122 -0.84 -6.72 -5.73
C PRO A 122 0.23 -7.34 -6.64
N LEU A 123 0.03 -8.59 -7.09
CA LEU A 123 0.96 -9.26 -8.00
C LEU A 123 1.00 -8.59 -9.37
N LEU A 124 -0.17 -8.33 -9.98
CA LEU A 124 -0.26 -7.64 -11.27
C LEU A 124 0.31 -6.22 -11.19
N ALA A 125 -0.04 -5.46 -10.16
CA ALA A 125 0.50 -4.13 -9.94
C ALA A 125 2.04 -4.17 -9.83
N THR A 126 2.59 -5.14 -9.09
CA THR A 126 4.04 -5.30 -8.94
C THR A 126 4.70 -5.70 -10.27
N ALA A 127 4.13 -6.68 -10.98
CA ALA A 127 4.66 -7.17 -12.25
C ALA A 127 4.71 -6.08 -13.33
N LEU A 128 3.74 -5.16 -13.35
CA LEU A 128 3.67 -4.08 -14.34
C LEU A 128 4.46 -2.84 -13.91
N ILE A 129 4.34 -2.41 -12.64
CA ILE A 129 4.86 -1.12 -12.19
C ILE A 129 6.37 -1.18 -11.91
N VAL A 130 6.91 -2.27 -11.36
CA VAL A 130 8.34 -2.42 -11.09
C VAL A 130 9.21 -2.26 -12.35
N PRO A 131 8.97 -2.99 -13.47
CA PRO A 131 9.80 -2.82 -14.67
C PRO A 131 9.65 -1.42 -15.27
N TYR A 132 8.46 -0.82 -15.22
CA TYR A 132 8.23 0.55 -15.66
C TYR A 132 9.06 1.55 -14.85
N LEU A 133 9.04 1.47 -13.51
CA LEU A 133 9.81 2.36 -12.63
C LEU A 133 11.32 2.21 -12.82
N LYS A 134 11.82 0.99 -13.10
CA LYS A 134 13.26 0.75 -13.31
C LYS A 134 13.76 1.21 -14.68
N ARG A 135 12.98 1.00 -15.74
CA ARG A 135 13.43 1.20 -17.14
C ARG A 135 13.02 2.54 -17.75
N SER A 136 11.94 3.17 -17.27
CA SER A 136 11.40 4.39 -17.89
C SER A 136 12.34 5.59 -17.74
N ALA A 137 12.77 6.15 -18.87
CA ALA A 137 13.51 7.43 -18.90
C ALA A 137 12.67 8.57 -18.30
N ARG A 138 11.35 8.55 -18.51
CA ARG A 138 10.42 9.56 -17.99
C ARG A 138 10.34 9.57 -16.46
N VAL A 139 10.42 8.41 -15.82
CA VAL A 139 10.47 8.30 -14.35
C VAL A 139 11.75 8.95 -13.82
N LYS A 140 12.89 8.67 -14.47
CA LYS A 140 14.20 9.25 -14.08
C LYS A 140 14.26 10.76 -14.26
N THR A 141 13.60 11.31 -15.28
CA THR A 141 13.54 12.77 -15.51
C THR A 141 12.49 13.49 -14.66
N THR A 142 11.45 12.79 -14.20
CA THR A 142 10.38 13.39 -13.38
C THR A 142 10.77 13.46 -11.90
N PHE A 143 11.38 12.42 -11.34
CA PHE A 143 11.73 12.33 -9.91
C PHE A 143 13.16 12.80 -9.64
N VAL A 144 13.40 14.10 -9.72
CA VAL A 144 14.74 14.70 -9.56
C VAL A 144 14.91 15.49 -8.27
N ASN A 145 13.82 15.84 -7.58
CA ASN A 145 13.90 16.65 -6.37
C ASN A 145 14.51 15.86 -5.19
N PRO A 146 15.38 16.45 -4.37
CA PRO A 146 15.91 15.79 -3.16
C PRO A 146 14.82 15.52 -2.10
#